data_AF-A0A835C2W8-F1
#
_entry.id   AF-A0A835C2W8-F1
#
_cell.length_a   1.000
_cell.length_b   1.000
_cell.length_c   1.000
_cell.angle_alpha   90.00
_cell.angle_beta   90.00
_cell.angle_gamma   90.00
#
_symmetry.space_group_name_H-M   'P 1'
#
loop_
_entity.id
_entity.type
_entity.pdbx_description
1 polymer ?
#
loop_
_entity_poly.entity_id
_entity_poly.type
_entity_poly.pdbx_seq_one_letter_code
_entity_poly.pdbx_strand_id
1 'polypeptide(L)'
;MIVAHEYPLSIVDHFWFRSYSESVQPLFKVPTRNTTKKDILKLYEGYKTMSMKMVDKMESRVALTTDLWTASNQKKGFMAITTHYIDDKFAYLPCPHTAEAISSLLVECMLDWNIDRKLSTITLDNCSTNDSLVSSLLVKLDSSSLILDGQLFHMRCCAHILNLIVQDGLSVITEGIEKVRNSVAFWIATPKREQTFREADAFNRLKARESLYTFARTENDWELAKEICGRL
;
A
#
# COMPACT_ATOMS: atom_id res chain seq x y z
N MET A 1 18.81 -17.41 -2.97
CA MET A 1 19.02 -17.41 -1.50
C MET A 1 19.62 -16.10 -1.00
N ILE A 2 20.87 -15.75 -1.34
CA ILE A 2 21.53 -14.53 -0.80
C ILE A 2 20.70 -13.26 -1.06
N VAL A 3 20.33 -13.00 -2.32
CA VAL A 3 19.48 -11.85 -2.68
C VAL A 3 18.06 -12.00 -2.11
N ALA A 4 17.46 -13.18 -2.28
CA ALA A 4 16.08 -13.44 -1.88
C ALA A 4 15.80 -13.31 -0.36
N HIS A 5 16.81 -13.55 0.48
CA HIS A 5 16.72 -13.40 1.93
C HIS A 5 17.58 -12.23 2.45
N GLU A 6 18.06 -11.38 1.56
CA GLU A 6 18.84 -10.17 1.90
C GLU A 6 20.06 -10.45 2.80
N TYR A 7 20.69 -11.61 2.64
CA TYR A 7 21.85 -11.95 3.46
C TYR A 7 23.06 -11.07 3.13
N PRO A 8 23.87 -10.72 4.14
CA PRO A 8 25.16 -10.10 3.91
C PRO A 8 25.99 -10.93 2.94
N LEU A 9 26.65 -10.29 1.98
CA LEU A 9 27.50 -10.99 1.02
C LEU A 9 28.66 -11.75 1.70
N SER A 10 28.98 -11.45 2.96
CA SER A 10 29.98 -12.18 3.76
C SER A 10 29.53 -13.60 4.14
N ILE A 11 28.25 -13.96 3.96
CA ILE A 11 27.74 -15.30 4.29
C ILE A 11 28.53 -16.41 3.58
N VAL A 12 29.03 -16.14 2.37
CA VAL A 12 29.83 -17.12 1.60
C VAL A 12 31.20 -17.40 2.22
N ASP A 13 31.65 -16.56 3.16
CA ASP A 13 32.90 -16.74 3.90
C ASP A 13 32.70 -17.40 5.27
N HIS A 14 31.46 -17.61 5.71
CA HIS A 14 31.17 -18.23 6.99
C HIS A 14 31.52 -19.73 6.97
N PHE A 15 32.24 -20.19 8.00
CA PHE A 15 32.71 -21.58 8.13
C PHE A 15 31.57 -22.59 7.98
N TRP A 16 30.49 -22.42 8.75
CA TRP A 16 29.36 -23.36 8.73
C TRP A 16 28.59 -23.33 7.42
N PHE A 17 28.51 -22.20 6.74
CA PHE A 17 27.88 -22.11 5.42
C PHE A 17 28.68 -22.89 4.37
N ARG A 18 30.01 -22.81 4.43
CA ARG A 18 30.91 -23.59 3.56
C ARG A 18 30.84 -25.07 3.86
N SER A 19 30.94 -25.45 5.14
CA SER A 19 30.83 -26.85 5.57
C SER A 19 29.48 -27.47 5.16
N TYR A 20 28.38 -26.72 5.31
CA TYR A 20 27.06 -27.12 4.81
C TYR A 20 27.03 -27.28 3.28
N SER A 21 27.57 -26.32 2.54
CA SER A 21 27.57 -26.38 1.07
C SER A 21 28.39 -27.56 0.55
N GLU A 22 29.53 -27.85 1.18
CA GLU A 22 30.41 -28.98 0.86
C GLU A 22 29.77 -30.34 1.20
N SER A 23 28.99 -30.43 2.28
CA SER A 23 28.29 -31.68 2.63
C SER A 23 27.15 -31.99 1.67
N VAL A 24 26.47 -30.97 1.15
CA VAL A 24 25.39 -31.12 0.16
C VAL A 24 25.93 -31.45 -1.22
N GLN A 25 27.01 -30.77 -1.66
CA GLN A 25 27.64 -31.00 -2.95
C GLN A 25 29.17 -30.82 -2.85
N PRO A 26 29.95 -31.90 -2.68
CA PRO A 26 31.41 -31.81 -2.46
C PRO A 26 32.19 -31.16 -3.63
N LEU A 27 31.66 -31.24 -4.85
CA LEU A 27 32.31 -30.62 -6.02
C LEU A 27 31.98 -29.13 -6.17
N PHE A 28 31.00 -28.62 -5.44
CA PHE A 28 30.63 -27.21 -5.50
C PHE A 28 31.63 -26.38 -4.70
N LYS A 29 32.29 -25.45 -5.38
CA LYS A 29 33.16 -24.46 -4.73
C LYS A 29 32.34 -23.22 -4.43
N VAL A 30 32.14 -22.96 -3.14
CA VAL A 30 31.46 -21.75 -2.68
C VAL A 30 32.17 -20.52 -3.25
N PRO A 31 31.47 -19.64 -4.00
CA PRO A 31 32.09 -18.48 -4.62
C PRO A 31 32.58 -17.50 -3.56
N THR A 32 33.60 -16.71 -3.91
CA THR A 32 34.05 -15.63 -3.02
C THR A 32 33.00 -14.52 -2.94
N ARG A 33 33.10 -13.66 -1.91
CA ARG A 33 32.29 -12.44 -1.80
C ARG A 33 32.36 -11.58 -3.07
N ASN A 34 33.55 -11.46 -3.67
CA ASN A 34 33.77 -10.66 -4.88
C ASN A 34 33.10 -11.30 -6.11
N THR A 35 33.20 -12.63 -6.26
CA THR A 35 32.51 -13.38 -7.32
C THR A 35 31.00 -13.24 -7.16
N THR A 36 30.49 -13.43 -5.94
CA THR A 36 29.06 -13.28 -5.63
C THR A 36 28.54 -11.88 -5.96
N LYS A 37 29.29 -10.82 -5.59
CA LYS A 37 28.96 -9.45 -5.95
C LYS A 37 28.92 -9.25 -7.46
N LYS A 38 29.92 -9.77 -8.18
CA LYS A 38 30.00 -9.68 -9.65
C LYS A 38 28.81 -10.37 -10.31
N ASP A 39 28.43 -11.55 -9.82
CA ASP A 39 27.31 -12.31 -10.36
C ASP A 39 25.96 -11.61 -10.09
N ILE A 40 25.77 -11.01 -8.91
CA ILE A 40 24.59 -10.19 -8.61
C ILE A 40 24.49 -8.99 -9.56
N LEU A 41 25.60 -8.29 -9.79
CA LEU A 41 25.62 -7.16 -10.73
C LEU A 41 25.34 -7.62 -12.17
N LYS A 42 25.85 -8.78 -12.58
CA LYS A 42 25.56 -9.36 -13.90
C LYS A 42 24.08 -9.72 -14.04
N LEU A 43 23.46 -10.29 -13.00
CA LEU A 43 22.02 -10.55 -12.96
C LEU A 43 21.23 -9.24 -13.10
N TYR A 44 21.62 -8.22 -12.34
CA TYR A 44 21.01 -6.90 -12.41
C TYR A 44 21.04 -6.31 -13.83
N GLU A 45 22.20 -6.31 -14.50
CA GLU A 45 22.30 -5.80 -15.89
C GLU A 45 21.44 -6.61 -16.87
N GLY A 46 21.31 -7.92 -16.65
CA GLY A 46 20.39 -8.78 -17.41
C GLY A 46 18.93 -8.38 -17.24
N TYR A 47 18.47 -8.23 -15.99
CA TYR A 47 17.12 -7.79 -15.69
C TYR A 47 16.85 -6.37 -16.19
N LYS A 48 17.80 -5.45 -16.02
CA LYS A 48 17.71 -4.09 -16.54
C LYS A 48 17.49 -4.08 -18.04
N THR A 49 18.27 -4.87 -18.79
CA THR A 49 18.11 -4.99 -20.25
C THR A 49 16.75 -5.57 -20.63
N MET A 50 16.25 -6.56 -19.88
CA MET A 50 14.92 -7.14 -20.11
C MET A 50 13.82 -6.12 -19.83
N SER A 51 13.89 -5.39 -18.71
CA SER A 51 12.93 -4.34 -18.35
C SER A 51 12.94 -3.19 -19.35
N MET A 52 14.11 -2.76 -19.85
CA MET A 52 14.19 -1.75 -20.90
C MET A 52 13.46 -2.20 -22.17
N LYS A 53 13.72 -3.44 -22.63
CA LYS A 53 13.01 -3.99 -23.80
C LYS A 53 11.51 -4.14 -23.58
N MET A 54 11.08 -4.41 -22.35
CA MET A 54 9.66 -4.48 -21.99
C MET A 54 9.03 -3.09 -22.09
N VAL A 55 9.67 -2.06 -21.51
CA VAL A 55 9.20 -0.67 -21.58
C VAL A 55 9.22 -0.13 -23.01
N ASP A 56 10.24 -0.44 -23.82
CA ASP A 56 10.32 0.00 -25.22
C ASP A 56 9.19 -0.57 -26.09
N LYS A 57 8.61 -1.71 -25.71
CA LYS A 57 7.49 -2.34 -26.42
C LYS A 57 6.13 -1.84 -25.93
N MET A 58 6.06 -1.13 -24.82
CA MET A 58 4.80 -0.63 -24.29
C MET A 58 4.32 0.57 -25.09
N GLU A 59 3.02 0.57 -25.41
CA GLU A 59 2.36 1.72 -26.03
C GLU A 59 1.93 2.76 -24.98
N SER A 60 1.84 2.35 -23.71
CA SER A 60 1.42 3.20 -22.60
C SER A 60 2.54 4.16 -22.15
N ARG A 61 2.14 5.20 -21.42
CA ARG A 61 3.09 6.14 -20.79
C ARG A 61 3.50 5.64 -19.41
N VAL A 62 4.69 6.05 -19.00
CA VAL A 62 5.21 5.78 -17.65
C VAL A 62 5.05 7.01 -16.75
N ALA A 63 4.79 6.78 -15.47
CA ALA A 63 4.81 7.78 -14.42
C ALA A 63 6.01 7.53 -13.48
N LEU A 64 6.62 8.60 -12.98
CA LEU A 64 7.79 8.51 -12.09
C LEU A 64 7.44 9.06 -10.70
N THR A 65 7.82 8.34 -9.66
CA THR A 65 7.84 8.85 -8.29
C THR A 65 9.27 8.82 -7.78
N THR A 66 9.68 9.88 -7.07
CA THR A 66 11.00 9.96 -6.46
C THR A 66 10.87 10.14 -4.97
N ASP A 67 11.72 9.44 -4.22
CA ASP A 67 11.87 9.60 -2.78
C ASP A 67 13.32 9.93 -2.45
N LEU A 68 13.54 10.98 -1.65
CA LEU A 68 14.86 11.45 -1.28
C LEU A 68 15.00 11.44 0.24
N TRP A 69 16.08 10.86 0.72
CA TRP A 69 16.40 10.89 2.15
C TRP A 69 17.91 11.04 2.35
N THR A 70 18.29 11.56 3.52
CA THR A 70 19.69 11.62 3.95
C THR A 70 19.91 10.58 5.03
N ALA A 71 20.83 9.64 4.80
CA ALA A 71 21.19 8.66 5.81
C ALA A 71 22.03 9.34 6.90
N SER A 72 21.48 9.44 8.11
CA SER A 72 22.07 10.15 9.25
C SER A 72 23.45 9.60 9.64
N ASN A 73 23.63 8.28 9.52
CA ASN A 73 24.87 7.57 9.85
C ASN A 73 26.02 7.80 8.85
N GLN A 74 25.72 8.11 7.59
CA GLN A 74 26.73 8.27 6.52
C GLN A 74 26.82 9.69 5.96
N LYS A 75 25.89 10.58 6.35
CA LYS A 75 25.74 11.94 5.79
C LYS A 75 25.70 11.94 4.26
N LYS A 76 25.04 10.93 3.68
CA LYS A 76 24.87 10.76 2.24
C LYS A 76 23.39 10.88 1.88
N GLY A 77 23.10 11.65 0.84
CA GLY A 77 21.79 11.69 0.20
C GLY A 77 21.58 10.48 -0.69
N PHE A 78 20.39 9.89 -0.62
CA PHE A 78 19.92 8.83 -1.49
C PHE A 78 18.67 9.30 -2.21
N MET A 79 18.45 8.78 -3.41
CA MET A 79 17.24 8.96 -4.19
C MET A 79 16.78 7.61 -4.71
N ALA A 80 15.56 7.21 -4.37
CA ALA A 80 14.86 6.14 -5.06
C ALA A 80 14.03 6.75 -6.19
N ILE A 81 14.09 6.12 -7.37
CA ILE A 81 13.24 6.46 -8.51
C ILE A 81 12.43 5.20 -8.82
N THR A 82 11.11 5.31 -8.76
CA THR A 82 10.18 4.23 -9.09
C THR A 82 9.40 4.62 -10.33
N THR A 83 9.38 3.71 -11.30
CA THR A 83 8.61 3.85 -12.54
C THR A 83 7.35 3.02 -12.44
N HIS A 84 6.19 3.65 -12.64
CA HIS A 84 4.88 3.02 -12.72
C HIS A 84 4.41 3.04 -14.17
N TYR A 85 3.78 1.95 -14.62
CA TYR A 85 3.24 1.84 -15.97
C TYR A 85 1.99 0.98 -15.97
N ILE A 86 1.22 1.10 -17.06
CA ILE A 86 0.03 0.30 -17.32
C ILE A 86 0.37 -0.65 -18.47
N ASP A 87 0.19 -1.96 -18.32
CA ASP A 87 0.40 -2.92 -19.40
C ASP A 87 -0.91 -3.35 -20.06
N ASP A 88 -0.81 -4.26 -21.03
CA ASP A 88 -1.92 -4.87 -21.76
C ASP A 88 -2.87 -5.69 -20.87
N LYS A 89 -2.45 -6.02 -19.64
CA LYS A 89 -3.27 -6.74 -18.65
C LYS A 89 -4.16 -5.81 -17.83
N PHE A 90 -4.06 -4.51 -18.03
CA PHE A 90 -4.91 -3.57 -17.32
C PHE A 90 -6.31 -3.55 -17.92
N ALA A 91 -7.27 -4.05 -17.15
CA ALA A 91 -8.67 -4.05 -17.54
C ALA A 91 -9.27 -2.63 -17.41
N TYR A 92 -9.45 -1.94 -18.54
CA TYR A 92 -10.13 -0.66 -18.58
C TYR A 92 -11.64 -0.85 -18.64
N LEU A 93 -12.37 -0.29 -17.68
CA LEU A 93 -13.82 -0.27 -17.67
C LEU A 93 -14.35 1.14 -18.00
N PRO A 94 -14.81 1.40 -19.23
CA PRO A 94 -15.43 2.69 -19.56
C PRO A 94 -16.78 2.86 -18.86
N CYS A 95 -17.17 4.12 -18.64
CA CYS A 95 -18.52 4.48 -18.20
C CYS A 95 -19.54 4.08 -19.28
N PRO A 96 -20.73 3.57 -18.94
CA PRO A 96 -21.30 3.43 -17.59
C PRO A 96 -20.84 2.17 -16.84
N HIS A 97 -20.49 2.35 -15.56
CA HIS A 97 -20.11 1.28 -14.63
C HIS A 97 -21.33 0.47 -14.16
N THR A 98 -22.06 -0.13 -15.09
CA THR A 98 -23.21 -1.00 -14.75
C THR A 98 -22.74 -2.35 -14.22
N ALA A 99 -23.59 -3.02 -13.45
CA ALA A 99 -23.32 -4.36 -12.95
C ALA A 99 -23.00 -5.34 -14.09
N GLU A 100 -23.71 -5.25 -15.21
CA GLU A 100 -23.51 -6.08 -16.38
C GLU A 100 -22.14 -5.84 -17.02
N ALA A 101 -21.73 -4.58 -17.20
CA ALA A 101 -20.44 -4.24 -17.80
C ALA A 101 -19.28 -4.73 -16.93
N ILE A 102 -19.35 -4.48 -15.60
CA ILE A 102 -18.36 -4.96 -14.65
C ILE A 102 -18.31 -6.50 -14.65
N SER A 103 -19.47 -7.17 -14.65
CA SER A 103 -19.54 -8.63 -14.61
C SER A 103 -18.91 -9.29 -15.84
N SER A 104 -19.15 -8.73 -17.04
CA SER A 104 -18.61 -9.27 -18.28
C SER A 104 -17.08 -9.14 -18.31
N LEU A 105 -16.55 -7.97 -17.91
CA LEU A 105 -15.11 -7.76 -17.84
C LEU A 105 -14.43 -8.67 -16.83
N LEU A 106 -15.04 -8.86 -15.65
CA LEU A 106 -14.50 -9.79 -14.65
C LEU A 106 -14.47 -11.24 -15.16
N VAL A 107 -15.52 -11.69 -15.85
CA VAL A 107 -15.55 -13.04 -16.43
C VAL A 107 -14.50 -13.20 -17.53
N GLU A 108 -14.31 -12.19 -18.40
CA GLU A 108 -13.23 -12.18 -19.40
C GLU A 108 -11.86 -12.34 -18.74
N CYS A 109 -11.57 -11.53 -17.70
CA CYS A 109 -10.33 -11.67 -16.93
C CYS A 109 -10.20 -13.07 -16.28
N MET A 110 -11.28 -13.65 -15.75
CA MET A 110 -11.24 -14.98 -15.14
C MET A 110 -10.92 -16.07 -16.18
N LEU A 111 -11.46 -15.95 -17.39
CA LEU A 111 -11.22 -16.88 -18.49
C LEU A 111 -9.81 -16.74 -19.06
N ASP A 112 -9.32 -15.52 -19.25
CA ASP A 112 -7.96 -15.25 -19.75
C ASP A 112 -6.89 -15.86 -18.83
N TRP A 113 -7.14 -15.83 -17.52
CA TRP A 113 -6.25 -16.44 -16.52
C TRP A 113 -6.56 -17.91 -16.25
N ASN A 114 -7.61 -18.48 -16.86
CA ASN A 114 -8.06 -19.86 -16.68
C ASN A 114 -8.31 -20.19 -15.19
N ILE A 115 -8.98 -19.27 -14.49
CA ILE A 115 -9.33 -19.37 -13.06
C ILE A 115 -10.84 -19.40 -12.80
N ASP A 116 -11.67 -19.26 -13.83
CA ASP A 116 -13.14 -19.25 -13.76
C ASP A 116 -13.72 -20.45 -12.98
N ARG A 117 -13.06 -21.62 -13.03
CA ARG A 117 -13.48 -22.84 -12.30
C ARG A 117 -12.73 -23.10 -10.99
N LYS A 118 -11.94 -22.13 -10.51
CA LYS A 118 -11.12 -22.22 -9.29
C LYS A 118 -11.44 -21.13 -8.27
N LEU A 119 -12.57 -20.45 -8.45
CA LEU A 119 -12.99 -19.36 -7.59
C LEU A 119 -13.68 -19.92 -6.32
N SER A 120 -13.28 -19.39 -5.16
CA SER A 120 -13.99 -19.64 -3.90
C SER A 120 -14.94 -18.50 -3.56
N THR A 121 -14.39 -17.27 -3.49
CA THR A 121 -15.10 -16.08 -3.03
C THR A 121 -14.58 -14.83 -3.74
N ILE A 122 -15.44 -13.84 -3.93
CA ILE A 122 -15.08 -12.47 -4.32
C ILE A 122 -15.38 -11.50 -3.17
N THR A 123 -14.43 -10.62 -2.88
CA THR A 123 -14.61 -9.58 -1.86
C THR A 123 -14.82 -8.23 -2.51
N LEU A 124 -15.98 -7.61 -2.29
CA LEU A 124 -16.34 -6.31 -2.86
C LEU A 124 -16.68 -5.30 -1.75
N ASP A 125 -16.64 -4.01 -2.05
CA ASP A 125 -17.08 -2.98 -1.12
C ASP A 125 -18.61 -2.98 -0.93
N ASN A 126 -19.10 -2.21 0.04
CA ASN A 126 -20.51 -2.25 0.44
C ASN A 126 -21.40 -1.37 -0.46
N CYS A 127 -21.33 -1.58 -1.76
CA CYS A 127 -22.10 -0.83 -2.77
C CYS A 127 -23.26 -1.67 -3.31
N SER A 128 -24.45 -1.07 -3.46
CA SER A 128 -25.64 -1.76 -3.97
C SER A 128 -25.45 -2.34 -5.39
N THR A 129 -24.65 -1.68 -6.23
CA THR A 129 -24.28 -2.18 -7.57
C THR A 129 -23.58 -3.54 -7.51
N ASN A 130 -22.85 -3.83 -6.42
CA ASN A 130 -22.11 -5.08 -6.27
C ASN A 130 -23.03 -6.28 -6.01
N ASP A 131 -24.19 -6.08 -5.35
CA ASP A 131 -25.15 -7.15 -5.15
C ASP A 131 -25.74 -7.63 -6.50
N SER A 132 -26.03 -6.69 -7.41
CA SER A 132 -26.44 -7.00 -8.79
C SER A 132 -25.31 -7.64 -9.60
N LEU A 133 -24.07 -7.14 -9.45
CA LEU A 133 -22.88 -7.70 -10.09
C LEU A 133 -22.66 -9.17 -9.71
N VAL A 134 -22.72 -9.49 -8.42
CA VAL A 134 -22.56 -10.86 -7.90
C VAL A 134 -23.65 -11.76 -8.46
N SER A 135 -24.90 -11.29 -8.49
CA SER A 135 -26.01 -12.03 -9.08
C SER A 135 -25.74 -12.34 -10.55
N SER A 136 -25.22 -11.37 -11.32
CA SER A 136 -24.84 -11.60 -12.71
C SER A 136 -23.65 -12.54 -12.87
N LEU A 137 -22.69 -12.54 -11.95
CA LEU A 137 -21.53 -13.45 -11.99
C LEU A 137 -21.95 -14.89 -11.74
N LEU A 138 -22.80 -15.13 -10.74
CA LEU A 138 -23.30 -16.47 -10.41
C LEU A 138 -24.08 -17.13 -11.54
N VAL A 139 -24.72 -16.35 -12.42
CA VAL A 139 -25.39 -16.84 -13.63
C VAL A 139 -24.38 -17.21 -14.73
N LYS A 140 -23.25 -16.50 -14.80
CA LYS A 140 -22.22 -16.70 -15.84
C LYS A 140 -21.20 -17.78 -15.48
N LEU A 141 -21.03 -18.07 -14.20
CA LEU A 141 -20.09 -19.06 -13.68
C LEU A 141 -20.77 -20.42 -13.49
N ASP A 142 -19.99 -21.49 -13.62
CA ASP A 142 -20.44 -22.85 -13.35
C ASP A 142 -20.58 -23.07 -11.84
N SER A 143 -21.82 -23.15 -11.35
CA SER A 143 -22.12 -23.32 -9.92
C SER A 143 -21.46 -24.56 -9.32
N SER A 144 -21.27 -25.63 -10.11
CA SER A 144 -20.64 -26.87 -9.63
C SER A 144 -19.15 -26.72 -9.32
N SER A 145 -18.51 -25.66 -9.84
CA SER A 145 -17.12 -25.31 -9.54
C SER A 145 -16.97 -24.42 -8.31
N LEU A 146 -18.07 -23.85 -7.81
CA LEU A 146 -18.08 -22.96 -6.66
C LEU A 146 -18.30 -23.73 -5.37
N ILE A 147 -17.74 -23.24 -4.27
CA ILE A 147 -17.96 -23.81 -2.94
C ILE A 147 -19.42 -23.61 -2.55
N LEU A 148 -20.08 -24.69 -2.10
CA LEU A 148 -21.49 -24.69 -1.70
C LEU A 148 -22.41 -24.08 -2.76
N ASP A 149 -22.17 -24.42 -4.03
CA ASP A 149 -22.94 -23.92 -5.19
C ASP A 149 -23.01 -22.39 -5.27
N GLY A 150 -21.99 -21.69 -4.74
CA GLY A 150 -21.89 -20.24 -4.75
C GLY A 150 -22.60 -19.53 -3.59
N GLN A 151 -23.16 -20.26 -2.62
CA GLN A 151 -23.84 -19.66 -1.45
C GLN A 151 -22.96 -18.71 -0.63
N LEU A 152 -21.65 -18.95 -0.61
CA LEU A 152 -20.66 -18.13 0.10
C LEU A 152 -19.78 -17.30 -0.86
N PHE A 153 -20.21 -17.12 -2.11
CA PHE A 153 -19.37 -16.49 -3.12
C PHE A 153 -19.06 -15.02 -2.84
N HIS A 154 -19.99 -14.27 -2.23
CA HIS A 154 -19.80 -12.84 -1.98
C HIS A 154 -19.41 -12.54 -0.53
N MET A 155 -18.25 -11.93 -0.35
CA MET A 155 -17.77 -11.38 0.91
C MET A 155 -17.76 -9.85 0.86
N ARG A 156 -18.25 -9.19 1.92
CA ARG A 156 -18.18 -7.73 2.02
C ARG A 156 -16.82 -7.29 2.59
N CYS A 157 -16.27 -6.21 2.07
CA CYS A 157 -14.97 -5.69 2.50
C CYS A 157 -15.04 -5.13 3.94
N CYS A 158 -14.33 -5.79 4.87
CA CYS A 158 -14.26 -5.36 6.28
C CYS A 158 -13.72 -3.94 6.46
N ALA A 159 -12.73 -3.53 5.66
CA ALA A 159 -12.17 -2.18 5.73
C ALA A 159 -13.22 -1.11 5.36
N HIS A 160 -14.06 -1.40 4.37
CA HIS A 160 -15.15 -0.51 3.98
C HIS A 160 -16.25 -0.48 5.05
N ILE A 161 -16.60 -1.63 5.64
CA ILE A 161 -17.53 -1.70 6.78
C ILE A 161 -17.02 -0.86 7.96
N LEU A 162 -15.73 -1.00 8.30
CA LEU A 162 -15.12 -0.21 9.37
C LEU A 162 -15.18 1.29 9.05
N ASN A 163 -14.90 1.68 7.81
CA ASN A 163 -15.06 3.07 7.38
C ASN A 163 -16.51 3.56 7.56
N LEU A 164 -17.52 2.75 7.21
CA LEU A 164 -18.93 3.11 7.42
C LEU A 164 -19.26 3.29 8.91
N ILE A 165 -18.79 2.39 9.79
CA ILE A 165 -18.97 2.50 11.25
C ILE A 165 -18.34 3.79 11.77
N VAL A 166 -17.12 4.10 11.34
CA VAL A 166 -16.43 5.33 11.72
C VAL A 166 -17.18 6.56 11.22
N GLN A 167 -17.64 6.57 9.97
CA GLN A 167 -18.41 7.68 9.41
C GLN A 167 -19.73 7.90 10.16
N ASP A 168 -20.45 6.84 10.49
CA ASP A 168 -21.68 6.91 11.28
C ASP A 168 -21.41 7.47 12.69
N GLY A 169 -20.36 7.01 13.36
CA GLY A 169 -19.93 7.55 14.65
C GLY A 169 -19.50 9.03 14.58
N LEU A 170 -18.78 9.43 13.53
CA LEU A 170 -18.39 10.82 13.31
C LEU A 170 -19.61 11.71 13.04
N SER A 171 -20.68 11.17 12.44
CA SER A 171 -21.90 11.93 12.14
C SER A 171 -22.54 12.53 13.40
N VAL A 172 -22.46 11.82 14.53
CA VAL A 172 -23.01 12.24 15.84
C VAL A 172 -22.27 13.46 16.39
N ILE A 173 -20.98 13.60 16.09
CA ILE A 173 -20.12 14.69 16.58
C ILE A 173 -19.76 15.71 15.49
N THR A 174 -20.49 15.70 14.37
CA THR A 174 -20.23 16.55 13.20
C THR A 174 -20.09 18.03 13.58
N GLU A 175 -20.99 18.55 14.42
CA GLU A 175 -20.95 19.97 14.83
C GLU A 175 -19.65 20.31 15.57
N GLY A 176 -19.16 19.40 16.43
CA GLY A 176 -17.89 19.56 17.13
C GLY A 176 -16.70 19.53 16.16
N ILE A 177 -16.72 18.59 15.22
CA ILE A 177 -15.70 18.48 14.16
C ILE A 177 -15.67 19.74 13.30
N GLU A 178 -16.82 20.25 12.88
CA GLU A 178 -16.92 21.48 12.09
C GLU A 178 -16.39 22.70 12.83
N LYS A 179 -16.71 22.86 14.13
CA LYS A 179 -16.15 23.94 14.95
C LYS A 179 -14.63 23.87 15.02
N VAL A 180 -14.06 22.67 15.24
CA VAL A 180 -12.60 22.47 15.25
C VAL A 180 -12.00 22.77 13.88
N ARG A 181 -12.58 22.24 12.79
CA ARG A 181 -12.12 22.49 11.41
C ARG A 181 -12.15 23.98 11.06
N ASN A 182 -13.24 24.67 11.37
CA ASN A 182 -13.39 26.11 11.12
C ASN A 182 -12.39 26.94 11.94
N SER A 183 -12.15 26.56 13.20
CA SER A 183 -11.11 27.19 14.04
C SER A 183 -9.72 26.99 13.44
N VAL A 184 -9.34 25.75 13.11
CA VAL A 184 -8.04 25.44 12.49
C VAL A 184 -7.88 26.22 11.20
N ALA A 185 -8.87 26.16 10.29
CA ALA A 185 -8.88 26.90 9.04
C ALA A 185 -8.70 28.41 9.24
N PHE A 186 -9.37 28.99 10.24
CA PHE A 186 -9.23 30.41 10.57
C PHE A 186 -7.80 30.78 10.99
N TRP A 187 -7.18 29.98 11.85
CA TRP A 187 -5.85 30.25 12.40
C TRP A 187 -4.73 30.04 11.37
N ILE A 188 -4.83 29.02 10.52
CA ILE A 188 -3.81 28.74 9.49
C ILE A 188 -3.96 29.60 8.23
N ALA A 189 -5.09 30.30 8.05
CA ALA A 189 -5.36 31.08 6.83
C ALA A 189 -4.32 32.18 6.54
N THR A 190 -3.60 32.67 7.56
CA THR A 190 -2.57 33.69 7.39
C THR A 190 -1.42 33.52 8.40
N PRO A 191 -0.16 33.79 8.03
CA PRO A 191 0.98 33.69 8.95
C PRO A 191 0.81 34.54 10.23
N LYS A 192 0.17 35.71 10.11
CA LYS A 192 -0.08 36.60 11.24
C LYS A 192 -1.01 35.97 12.29
N ARG A 193 -2.07 35.28 11.86
CA ARG A 193 -3.01 34.59 12.76
C ARG A 193 -2.36 33.39 13.43
N GLU A 194 -1.55 32.64 12.70
CA GLU A 194 -0.79 31.51 13.25
C GLU A 194 0.18 31.98 14.34
N GLN A 195 0.92 33.07 14.08
CA GLN A 195 1.81 33.67 15.08
C GLN A 195 1.02 34.12 16.33
N THR A 196 -0.11 34.82 16.14
CA THR A 196 -0.97 35.24 17.26
C THR A 196 -1.49 34.05 18.06
N PHE A 197 -1.88 32.95 17.41
CA PHE A 197 -2.34 31.73 18.10
C PHE A 197 -1.25 31.11 18.99
N ARG A 198 0.00 31.06 18.48
CA ARG A 198 1.16 30.57 19.24
C ARG A 198 1.50 31.46 20.44
N GLU A 199 1.38 32.77 20.28
CA GLU A 199 1.65 33.77 21.32
C GLU A 199 0.53 33.89 22.36
N ALA A 200 -0.72 33.55 22.01
CA ALA A 200 -1.90 33.75 22.86
C ALA A 200 -2.00 32.81 24.07
N ASP A 201 -1.09 31.84 24.21
CA ASP A 201 -1.03 30.88 25.32
C ASP A 201 -2.40 30.21 25.63
N ALA A 202 -3.16 29.94 24.56
CA ALA A 202 -4.58 29.59 24.63
C ALA A 202 -4.83 28.33 25.48
N PHE A 203 -3.88 27.40 25.49
CA PHE A 203 -3.97 26.15 26.26
C PHE A 203 -3.81 26.36 27.76
N ASN A 204 -2.97 27.29 28.21
CA ASN A 204 -2.87 27.63 29.64
C ASN A 204 -4.13 28.33 30.15
N ARG A 205 -4.76 29.16 29.31
CA ARG A 205 -6.07 29.77 29.63
C ARG A 205 -7.20 28.75 29.66
N LEU A 206 -7.18 27.74 28.79
CA LEU A 206 -8.15 26.63 28.81
C LEU A 206 -8.04 25.81 30.10
N LYS A 207 -6.81 25.49 30.52
CA LYS A 207 -6.52 24.81 31.79
C LYS A 207 -7.04 25.57 33.02
N ALA A 208 -7.02 26.90 32.98
CA ALA A 208 -7.57 27.73 34.05
C ALA A 208 -9.12 27.76 34.08
N ARG A 209 -9.78 27.45 32.95
CA ARG A 209 -11.23 27.59 32.79
C ARG A 209 -11.98 26.25 32.91
N GLU A 210 -11.39 25.15 32.48
CA GLU A 210 -11.97 23.81 32.60
C GLU A 210 -11.19 22.98 33.61
N SER A 211 -11.79 22.69 34.76
CA SER A 211 -11.18 21.89 35.83
C SER A 211 -10.88 20.44 35.43
N LEU A 212 -11.53 19.94 34.38
CA LEU A 212 -11.29 18.61 33.80
C LEU A 212 -10.12 18.60 32.81
N TYR A 213 -9.59 19.75 32.41
CA TYR A 213 -8.42 19.84 31.53
C TYR A 213 -7.14 19.63 32.36
N THR A 214 -6.76 18.38 32.52
CA THR A 214 -5.71 17.97 33.47
C THR A 214 -4.29 18.23 32.97
N PHE A 215 -4.07 18.40 31.65
CA PHE A 215 -2.73 18.59 31.10
C PHE A 215 -2.74 19.39 29.79
N ALA A 216 -1.85 20.39 29.69
CA ALA A 216 -1.56 21.07 28.45
C ALA A 216 -0.60 20.20 27.63
N ARG A 217 -0.97 19.86 26.39
CA ARG A 217 -0.12 19.06 25.50
C ARG A 217 1.27 19.71 25.37
N THR A 218 2.30 18.93 25.68
CA THR A 218 3.70 19.33 25.54
C THR A 218 4.14 19.26 24.09
N GLU A 219 5.29 19.84 23.79
CA GLU A 219 5.92 19.78 22.48
C GLU A 219 6.13 18.33 22.02
N ASN A 220 6.48 17.42 22.95
CA ASN A 220 6.60 15.98 22.69
C ASN A 220 5.27 15.34 22.26
N ASP A 221 4.13 15.76 22.80
CA ASP A 221 2.82 15.21 22.39
C ASP A 221 2.47 15.62 20.96
N TRP A 222 2.91 16.81 20.54
CA TRP A 222 2.74 17.28 19.17
C TRP A 222 3.68 16.60 18.19
N GLU A 223 4.93 16.30 18.60
CA GLU A 223 5.84 15.49 17.81
C GLU A 223 5.34 14.05 17.64
N LEU A 224 4.86 13.44 18.72
CA LEU A 224 4.26 12.10 18.67
C LEU A 224 3.01 12.09 17.77
N ALA A 225 2.15 13.10 17.86
CA ALA A 225 1.00 13.23 16.97
C ALA A 225 1.41 13.39 15.50
N LYS A 226 2.44 14.19 15.22
CA LYS A 226 3.01 14.31 13.86
C LYS A 226 3.59 13.00 13.36
N GLU A 227 4.29 12.26 14.21
CA GLU A 227 4.88 10.97 13.88
C GLU A 227 3.81 9.93 13.57
N ILE A 228 2.74 9.86 14.36
CA ILE A 228 1.60 8.97 14.09
C ILE A 228 0.90 9.37 12.79
N CYS A 229 0.60 10.66 12.59
CA CYS A 229 -0.04 11.13 11.37
C CYS A 229 0.82 10.97 10.11
N GLY A 230 2.16 10.98 10.23
CA GLY A 230 3.07 10.74 9.11
C GLY A 230 3.29 9.27 8.77
N ARG A 231 2.85 8.35 9.65
CA ARG A 231 2.87 6.90 9.44
C ARG A 231 1.54 6.34 8.93
N LEU A 232 0.47 7.13 8.98
CA LEU A 232 -0.84 6.86 8.38
C LEU A 232 -0.87 7.42 6.96
#